data_AF-A0A964IR26-F1
#
_entry.id   AF-A0A964IR26-F1
#
_cell.length_a   1.000
_cell.length_b   1.000
_cell.length_c   1.000
_cell.angle_alpha   90.00
_cell.angle_beta   90.00
_cell.angle_gamma   90.00
#
_symmetry.space_group_name_H-M   'P 1'
#
loop_
_entity.id
_entity.type
_entity.pdbx_description
1 polymer ?
#
loop_
_entity_poly.entity_id
_entity_poly.type
_entity_poly.pdbx_seq_one_letter_code
_entity_poly.pdbx_strand_id
1 'polypeptide(L)' 'MAGPPLDDFIVAAAAALDLPLQREWQAAVKANLEVTLKHAATVAEFALPDAAEPAPVFKA' A
#
# COMPACT_ATOMS: atom_id res chain seq x y z
N MET A 1 6.32 -1.54 15.49
CA MET A 1 4.87 -1.25 15.56
C MET A 1 4.18 -2.31 14.73
N ALA A 2 3.59 -3.33 15.34
CA ALA A 2 2.77 -4.29 14.59
C ALA A 2 1.51 -3.53 14.16
N GLY A 3 1.38 -3.25 12.87
CA GLY A 3 0.15 -2.68 12.31
C GLY A 3 -1.04 -3.61 12.58
N PRO A 4 -2.28 -3.14 12.39
CA PRO A 4 -3.43 -4.03 12.41
C PRO A 4 -3.16 -5.23 11.50
N PRO A 5 -3.63 -6.44 11.86
CA PRO A 5 -3.55 -7.60 10.99
C PRO A 5 -3.96 -7.20 9.58
N LEU A 6 -3.17 -7.56 8.56
CA LEU A 6 -3.34 -7.09 7.17
C LEU A 6 -4.78 -7.26 6.65
N ASP A 7 -5.50 -8.24 7.18
CA ASP A 7 -6.92 -8.49 6.90
C ASP A 7 -7.83 -7.28 7.27
N ASP A 8 -7.62 -6.67 8.45
CA ASP A 8 -8.40 -5.51 8.90
C ASP A 8 -8.11 -4.29 8.01
N PHE A 9 -6.85 -4.12 7.62
CA PHE A 9 -6.46 -3.07 6.68
C PHE A 9 -7.14 -3.26 5.32
N ILE A 10 -7.18 -4.49 4.79
CA ILE A 10 -7.82 -4.80 3.51
C ILE A 10 -9.31 -4.43 3.56
N VAL A 11 -10.02 -4.82 4.63
CA VAL A 11 -11.46 -4.52 4.78
C VAL A 11 -11.69 -3.00 4.89
N ALA A 12 -10.91 -2.31 5.73
CA ALA A 12 -11.05 -0.88 5.92
C ALA A 12 -10.71 -0.08 4.65
N ALA A 13 -9.64 -0.45 3.94
CA ALA A 13 -9.22 0.21 2.71
C ALA A 13 -10.23 -0.02 1.58
N ALA A 14 -10.76 -1.24 1.43
CA ALA A 14 -11.80 -1.52 0.45
C ALA A 14 -13.05 -0.66 0.71
N ALA A 15 -13.48 -0.55 1.97
CA ALA A 15 -14.61 0.30 2.35
C ALA A 15 -14.33 1.80 2.09
N ALA A 16 -13.14 2.29 2.46
CA ALA A 16 -12.75 3.69 2.26
C ALA A 16 -12.66 4.09 0.78
N LEU A 17 -12.34 3.14 -0.10
CA LEU A 17 -12.21 3.34 -1.54
C LEU A 17 -13.47 2.94 -2.33
N ASP A 18 -14.54 2.54 -1.64
CA ASP A 18 -15.78 2.00 -2.24
C ASP A 18 -15.51 0.87 -3.26
N LEU A 19 -14.56 -0.01 -2.92
CA LEU A 19 -14.19 -1.16 -3.75
C LEU A 19 -14.97 -2.40 -3.33
N PRO A 20 -15.63 -3.12 -4.28
CA PRO A 20 -16.26 -4.38 -3.97
C PRO A 20 -15.20 -5.43 -3.59
N LEU A 21 -15.29 -5.94 -2.36
CA LEU A 21 -14.41 -6.99 -1.84
C LEU A 21 -15.21 -8.26 -1.54
N GLN A 22 -15.21 -9.19 -2.51
CA GLN A 22 -15.83 -10.49 -2.32
C GLN A 22 -14.99 -11.35 -1.37
N ARG A 23 -15.65 -12.18 -0.57
CA ARG A 23 -14.99 -12.97 0.48
C ARG A 23 -13.96 -13.94 -0.12
N GLU A 24 -14.26 -14.48 -1.29
CA GLU A 24 -13.40 -15.43 -2.01
C GLU A 24 -12.10 -14.78 -2.51
N TRP A 25 -12.07 -13.45 -2.63
CA TRP A 25 -10.90 -12.70 -3.13
C TRP A 25 -9.91 -12.32 -2.02
N GLN A 26 -10.34 -12.30 -0.76
CA GLN A 26 -9.55 -11.75 0.35
C GLN A 26 -8.16 -12.40 0.49
N ALA A 27 -8.09 -13.72 0.35
CA ALA A 27 -6.81 -14.44 0.42
C ALA A 27 -5.84 -14.04 -0.71
N ALA A 28 -6.36 -13.87 -1.94
CA ALA A 28 -5.54 -13.44 -3.07
C ALA A 28 -5.09 -11.98 -2.95
N VAL A 29 -5.98 -11.09 -2.49
CA VAL A 29 -5.65 -9.69 -2.23
C VAL A 29 -4.56 -9.58 -1.17
N LYS A 30 -4.70 -10.33 -0.07
CA LYS A 30 -3.69 -10.40 1.00
C LYS A 30 -2.33 -10.86 0.48
N ALA A 31 -2.29 -11.97 -0.26
CA ALA A 31 -1.04 -12.50 -0.80
C ALA A 31 -0.31 -11.49 -1.71
N ASN A 32 -1.04 -10.78 -2.57
CA ASN A 32 -0.45 -9.74 -3.40
C ASN A 32 0.05 -8.54 -2.58
N LEU A 33 -0.74 -8.07 -1.61
CA LEU A 33 -0.34 -6.98 -0.72
C LEU A 33 0.91 -7.33 0.10
N GLU A 34 1.05 -8.56 0.60
CA GLU A 34 2.25 -9.00 1.31
C GLU A 34 3.51 -8.89 0.44
N VAL A 35 3.41 -9.24 -0.85
CA VAL A 35 4.53 -9.10 -1.81
C VAL A 35 4.83 -7.63 -2.08
N THR A 36 3.80 -6.81 -2.35
CA THR A 36 3.95 -5.37 -2.58
C THR A 36 4.56 -4.66 -1.37
N LEU A 37 4.15 -5.00 -0.15
CA LEU A 37 4.66 -4.41 1.09
C LEU A 37 6.13 -4.79 1.34
N LYS A 38 6.55 -6.01 1.00
CA LYS A 38 7.98 -6.39 1.02
C LYS A 38 8.80 -5.53 0.06
N HIS A 39 8.26 -5.25 -1.13
CA HIS A 39 8.95 -4.37 -2.07
C HIS A 39 8.96 -2.92 -1.58
N ALA A 40 7.85 -2.43 -1.03
CA ALA A 40 7.77 -1.09 -0.45
C ALA A 40 8.80 -0.88 0.68
N ALA A 41 9.06 -1.90 1.51
CA ALA A 41 10.10 -1.85 2.53
C ALA A 41 11.49 -1.53 1.93
N THR A 42 11.84 -2.14 0.78
CA THR A 42 13.12 -1.85 0.10
C THR A 42 13.23 -0.41 -0.39
N VAL A 43 12.10 0.21 -0.76
CA VAL A 43 12.07 1.63 -1.17
C VAL A 43 12.16 2.55 0.06
N ALA A 44 11.50 2.18 1.16
CA ALA A 44 11.50 2.95 2.41
C ALA A 44 12.86 3.02 3.10
N GLU A 45 13.79 2.10 2.79
CA GLU A 45 15.17 2.14 3.26
C GLU A 45 15.98 3.31 2.67
N PHE A 46 15.54 3.87 1.54
CA PHE A 46 16.17 5.03 0.94
C PHE A 46 15.76 6.30 1.69
N ALA A 47 16.73 6.95 2.35
CA ALA A 47 16.50 8.23 3.01
C ALA A 47 16.17 9.32 1.99
N LEU A 48 14.91 9.78 1.99
CA LEU A 48 14.43 10.83 1.10
C LEU A 48 14.53 12.19 1.81
N PRO A 49 15.34 13.14 1.29
CA PRO A 49 15.38 14.49 1.84
C PRO A 49 14.03 15.20 1.65
N ASP A 50 13.64 16.06 2.60
CA ASP A 50 12.38 16.83 2.51
C ASP A 50 12.32 17.74 1.27
N ALA A 51 13.48 18.20 0.78
CA ALA A 51 13.59 19.03 -0.42
C ALA A 51 13.61 18.22 -1.73
N ALA A 52 13.43 16.89 -1.68
CA ALA A 52 13.39 16.08 -2.88
C ALA A 52 12.08 16.32 -3.65
N GLU A 53 12.19 16.71 -4.91
CA GLU A 53 11.05 16.91 -5.80
C GLU A 53 10.58 15.57 -6.41
N PRO A 54 9.26 15.42 -6.71
CA PRO A 54 8.77 14.29 -7.50
C PRO A 54 9.44 14.22 -8.88
N ALA A 55 9.61 13.00 -9.41
CA ALA A 55 10.24 12.79 -10.72
C ALA A 55 9.59 13.58 -11.88
N PRO A 56 8.24 13.63 -12.01
CA PRO A 56 7.61 14.53 -12.98
C PRO A 56 7.45 15.94 -12.39
N VAL A 57 8.17 16.91 -12.95
CA VAL A 57 7.96 18.34 -12.66
C VAL A 57 7.09 18.94 -13.75
N PHE A 58 5.89 19.39 -13.39
CA PHE A 58 5.02 20.13 -14.30
C PHE A 58 5.70 21.43 -14.75
N LYS A 59 5.66 21.72 -16.05
CA LYS A 59 6.09 22.99 -16.64
C LYS A 59 4.93 23.53 -17.48
N ALA A 60 4.51 24.75 -17.18
CA ALA A 60 3.40 25.45 -17.85
C ALA A 60 3.79 25.94 -19.25
#